data_AF-A0A7C7MK06-F1
#
_entry.id   AF-A0A7C7MK06-F1
#
_cell.length_a   1.000
_cell.length_b   1.000
_cell.length_c   1.000
_cell.angle_alpha   90.00
_cell.angle_beta   90.00
_cell.angle_gamma   90.00
#
_symmetry.space_group_name_H-M   'P 1'
#
loop_
_entity.id
_entity.type
_entity.pdbx_description
1 polymer ?
#
loop_
_entity_poly.entity_id
_entity_poly.type
_entity_poly.pdbx_seq_one_letter_code
_entity_poly.pdbx_strand_id
1 'polypeptide(L)'
;MAIKKSNYKKNKTKQFTSKDNYVSKIYKLLPFILTNSQIRVLKEIRADLESSNPMNRLIQGDVGSGKTIVAILASAIDNTAQVAIMAPTEILAEQHFNSFKSYCDKIDLSCELLISDIKKKEKEKIIGDLRSGDINIIVGTHALIQENIEFKNLGLSIIDEQHRFGVVHRKNLIKKAKDSNVLAMTATPIPRTLSMTLHGDLDISIIDEIPKNRIPIKTKIVNENHLDSISRSPCNVIERVKK
;
A
#
# COMPACT_ATOMS: atom_id res chain seq x y z
N MET A 1 -6.32 -18.59 -21.68
CA MET A 1 -5.58 -17.78 -20.68
C MET A 1 -4.76 -16.62 -21.29
N ALA A 2 -4.21 -16.71 -22.50
CA ALA A 2 -3.48 -15.61 -23.15
C ALA A 2 -4.35 -14.42 -23.66
N ILE A 3 -5.66 -14.60 -23.76
CA ILE A 3 -6.57 -13.68 -24.49
C ILE A 3 -6.89 -12.40 -23.68
N LYS A 4 -6.87 -12.44 -22.34
CA LYS A 4 -7.22 -11.28 -21.48
C LYS A 4 -6.07 -10.33 -21.15
N LYS A 5 -4.81 -10.81 -21.17
CA LYS A 5 -3.60 -9.99 -21.02
C LYS A 5 -3.55 -8.86 -22.08
N SER A 6 -4.24 -9.05 -23.21
CA SER A 6 -4.34 -8.09 -24.31
C SER A 6 -5.24 -6.87 -24.03
N ASN A 7 -6.20 -6.95 -23.10
CA ASN A 7 -7.16 -5.85 -22.89
C ASN A 7 -6.68 -4.81 -21.89
N TYR A 8 -5.92 -5.19 -20.86
CA TYR A 8 -5.32 -4.22 -19.91
C TYR A 8 -4.17 -3.42 -20.53
N LYS A 9 -3.40 -4.04 -21.45
CA LYS A 9 -2.32 -3.38 -22.22
C LYS A 9 -2.81 -2.51 -23.39
N LYS A 10 -4.10 -2.52 -23.73
CA LYS A 10 -4.65 -1.67 -24.80
C LYS A 10 -4.90 -0.24 -24.35
N ASN A 11 -5.06 -0.05 -23.04
CA ASN A 11 -5.28 1.26 -22.47
C ASN A 11 -3.93 1.92 -22.19
N LYS A 12 -3.73 3.14 -22.67
CA LYS A 12 -2.52 3.92 -22.41
C LYS A 12 -2.71 4.73 -21.15
N THR A 13 -1.72 4.74 -20.27
CA THR A 13 -1.71 5.62 -19.08
C THR A 13 -0.81 6.81 -19.32
N LYS A 14 -0.97 7.85 -18.48
CA LYS A 14 0.00 8.93 -18.39
C LYS A 14 1.30 8.36 -17.82
N GLN A 15 2.38 8.48 -18.59
CA GLN A 15 3.71 8.10 -18.13
C GLN A 15 4.16 9.04 -17.02
N PHE A 16 4.64 8.46 -15.92
CA PHE A 16 5.20 9.21 -14.82
C PHE A 16 6.61 9.62 -15.23
N THR A 17 6.79 10.90 -15.54
CA THR A 17 8.07 11.45 -16.03
C THR A 17 8.71 12.42 -15.04
N SER A 18 8.16 12.52 -13.83
CA SER A 18 8.62 13.49 -12.84
C SER A 18 10.09 13.22 -12.48
N LYS A 19 10.91 14.25 -12.70
CA LYS A 19 12.31 14.30 -12.27
C LYS A 19 12.45 14.82 -10.84
N ASP A 20 11.33 15.04 -10.15
CA ASP A 20 11.35 15.69 -8.86
C ASP A 20 11.91 14.79 -7.77
N ASN A 21 12.49 15.46 -6.78
CA ASN A 21 13.36 14.83 -5.80
C ASN A 21 12.60 14.26 -4.59
N TYR A 22 11.27 14.15 -4.63
CA TYR A 22 10.45 13.75 -3.46
C TYR A 22 10.83 12.38 -2.92
N VAL A 23 11.02 11.40 -3.81
CA VAL A 23 11.50 10.06 -3.40
C VAL A 23 12.81 10.16 -2.63
N SER A 24 13.77 10.97 -3.10
CA SER A 24 15.06 11.09 -2.40
C SER A 24 14.95 11.91 -1.11
N LYS A 25 14.06 12.92 -1.06
CA LYS A 25 13.75 13.67 0.17
C LYS A 25 13.21 12.72 1.24
N ILE A 26 12.20 11.90 0.89
CA ILE A 26 11.65 10.89 1.82
C ILE A 26 12.74 9.88 2.21
N TYR A 27 13.52 9.38 1.24
CA TYR A 27 14.58 8.41 1.50
C TYR A 27 15.61 8.93 2.53
N LYS A 28 16.00 10.21 2.45
CA LYS A 28 16.91 10.85 3.40
C LYS A 28 16.32 11.00 4.82
N LEU A 29 14.99 10.99 4.95
CA LEU A 29 14.30 11.08 6.23
C LEU A 29 14.15 9.73 6.95
N LEU A 30 14.51 8.62 6.29
CA LEU A 30 14.35 7.30 6.87
C LEU A 30 15.35 7.06 7.99
N PRO A 31 14.90 6.58 9.17
CA PRO A 31 15.80 6.22 10.28
C PRO A 31 16.49 4.87 10.06
N PHE A 32 16.37 4.28 8.86
CA PHE A 32 16.92 2.98 8.50
C PHE A 32 17.29 2.96 7.02
N ILE A 33 18.09 1.97 6.64
CA ILE A 33 18.48 1.72 5.25
C ILE A 33 17.52 0.70 4.66
N LEU A 34 17.06 0.94 3.43
CA LEU A 34 16.22 -0.01 2.71
C LEU A 34 16.99 -1.31 2.41
N THR A 35 16.28 -2.43 2.44
CA THR A 35 16.82 -3.74 2.03
C THR A 35 17.02 -3.80 0.51
N ASN A 36 17.82 -4.75 0.01
CA ASN A 36 18.03 -4.86 -1.44
C ASN A 36 16.73 -5.27 -2.14
N SER A 37 15.92 -6.12 -1.51
CA SER A 37 14.58 -6.48 -1.99
C SER A 37 13.63 -5.28 -2.05
N GLN A 38 13.61 -4.39 -1.05
CA GLN A 38 12.81 -3.15 -1.11
C GLN A 38 13.27 -2.24 -2.25
N ILE A 39 14.59 -2.06 -2.43
CA ILE A 39 15.15 -1.25 -3.52
C ILE A 39 14.80 -1.85 -4.89
N ARG A 40 14.89 -3.17 -5.04
CA ARG A 40 14.51 -3.89 -6.26
C ARG A 40 13.04 -3.65 -6.60
N VAL A 41 12.14 -3.83 -5.64
CA VAL A 41 10.70 -3.62 -5.83
C VAL A 41 10.39 -2.16 -6.20
N LEU A 42 11.06 -1.19 -5.58
CA LEU A 42 10.89 0.22 -5.95
C LEU A 42 11.32 0.52 -7.39
N LYS A 43 12.40 -0.11 -7.88
CA LYS A 43 12.84 0.01 -9.27
C LYS A 43 11.83 -0.61 -10.24
N GLU A 44 11.26 -1.76 -9.89
CA GLU A 44 10.20 -2.40 -10.68
C GLU A 44 8.95 -1.52 -10.78
N ILE A 45 8.50 -0.96 -9.65
CA ILE A 45 7.37 -0.02 -9.62
C ILE A 45 7.66 1.20 -10.49
N ARG A 46 8.85 1.81 -10.33
CA ARG A 46 9.25 2.97 -11.13
C ARG A 46 9.24 2.69 -12.62
N ALA A 47 9.79 1.55 -13.04
CA ALA A 47 9.81 1.15 -14.45
C ALA A 47 8.39 0.97 -15.03
N ASP A 48 7.46 0.41 -14.24
CA ASP A 48 6.08 0.26 -14.67
C ASP A 48 5.35 1.61 -14.79
N LEU A 49 5.57 2.51 -13.82
CA LEU A 49 4.98 3.85 -13.81
C LEU A 49 5.51 4.74 -14.95
N GLU A 50 6.77 4.54 -15.37
CA GLU A 50 7.37 5.19 -16.54
C GLU A 50 6.89 4.59 -17.87
N SER A 51 6.24 3.42 -17.85
CA SER A 51 5.73 2.74 -19.05
C SER A 51 4.39 3.33 -19.53
N SER A 52 4.07 3.15 -20.82
CA SER A 52 2.79 3.56 -21.39
C SER A 52 1.61 2.65 -21.02
N ASN A 53 1.86 1.50 -20.40
CA ASN A 53 0.83 0.55 -19.97
C ASN A 53 0.55 0.71 -18.48
N PRO A 54 -0.71 0.51 -18.03
CA PRO A 54 -1.05 0.59 -16.62
C PRO A 54 -0.31 -0.47 -15.83
N MET A 55 0.34 -0.05 -14.75
CA MET A 55 0.87 -0.96 -13.75
C MET A 55 -0.28 -1.69 -13.08
N ASN A 56 -0.14 -3.00 -12.93
CA ASN A 56 -1.03 -3.81 -12.10
C ASN A 56 -0.16 -4.79 -11.31
N ARG A 57 0.35 -4.34 -10.16
CA ARG A 57 1.42 -5.03 -9.42
C ARG A 57 0.98 -5.42 -8.02
N LEU A 58 1.41 -6.60 -7.58
CA LEU A 58 1.24 -7.10 -6.21
C LEU A 58 2.60 -7.18 -5.51
N ILE A 59 2.75 -6.44 -4.41
CA ILE A 59 3.85 -6.60 -3.46
C ILE A 59 3.47 -7.67 -2.44
N GLN A 60 4.30 -8.69 -2.35
CA GLN A 60 4.23 -9.74 -1.34
C GLN A 60 5.44 -9.67 -0.42
N GLY A 61 5.22 -9.84 0.88
CA GLY A 61 6.29 -10.01 1.84
C GLY A 61 5.74 -10.14 3.25
N ASP A 62 6.51 -10.67 4.17
CA ASP A 62 6.06 -10.95 5.54
C ASP A 62 5.56 -9.70 6.29
N VAL A 63 4.79 -9.92 7.37
CA VAL A 63 4.41 -8.83 8.30
C VAL A 63 5.69 -8.19 8.85
N GLY A 64 5.82 -6.87 8.67
CA GLY A 64 7.01 -6.12 9.08
C GLY A 64 8.14 -6.07 8.04
N SER A 65 7.95 -6.59 6.82
CA SER A 65 8.95 -6.49 5.74
C SER A 65 9.10 -5.08 5.13
N GLY A 66 8.34 -4.09 5.60
CA GLY A 66 8.42 -2.72 5.11
C GLY A 66 7.62 -2.44 3.83
N LYS A 67 6.54 -3.17 3.57
CA LYS A 67 5.63 -2.89 2.44
C LYS A 67 5.11 -1.44 2.46
N THR A 68 4.73 -0.94 3.63
CA THR A 68 4.25 0.44 3.80
C THR A 68 5.29 1.49 3.38
N ILE A 69 6.58 1.29 3.68
CA ILE A 69 7.59 2.27 3.26
C ILE A 69 7.80 2.25 1.75
N VAL A 70 7.69 1.08 1.12
CA VAL A 70 7.70 0.97 -0.35
C VAL A 70 6.49 1.71 -0.94
N ALA A 71 5.31 1.60 -0.34
CA ALA A 71 4.13 2.34 -0.77
C ALA A 71 4.28 3.87 -0.65
N ILE A 72 4.83 4.36 0.46
CA ILE A 72 5.11 5.79 0.67
C ILE A 72 6.10 6.33 -0.38
N LEU A 73 7.16 5.58 -0.65
CA LEU A 73 8.13 5.97 -1.67
C LEU A 73 7.53 5.90 -3.07
N ALA A 74 6.69 4.90 -3.35
CA ALA A 74 5.96 4.78 -4.61
C ALA A 74 4.99 5.93 -4.85
N SER A 75 4.27 6.38 -3.81
CA SER A 75 3.36 7.54 -3.92
C SER A 75 4.08 8.85 -4.22
N ALA A 76 5.39 8.93 -3.95
CA ALA A 76 6.20 10.11 -4.19
C ALA A 76 6.93 10.08 -5.55
N ILE A 77 6.72 9.05 -6.38
CA ILE A 77 7.38 8.92 -7.70
C ILE A 77 6.87 9.97 -8.67
N ASP A 78 5.57 10.29 -8.65
CA ASP A 78 4.98 11.36 -9.46
C ASP A 78 4.11 12.25 -8.56
N ASN A 79 4.56 13.49 -8.40
CA ASN A 79 3.88 14.54 -7.66
C ASN A 79 2.82 15.28 -8.49
N THR A 80 2.73 15.02 -9.81
CA THR A 80 1.75 15.66 -10.70
C THR A 80 0.42 14.91 -10.75
N ALA A 81 0.35 13.74 -10.12
CA ALA A 81 -0.83 12.92 -10.03
C ALA A 81 -1.19 12.63 -8.56
N GLN A 82 -2.49 12.46 -8.32
CA GLN A 82 -3.01 12.11 -7.01
C GLN A 82 -2.83 10.62 -6.76
N VAL A 83 -2.63 10.26 -5.49
CA VAL A 83 -2.48 8.88 -5.04
C VAL A 83 -3.57 8.55 -4.02
N ALA A 84 -4.25 7.43 -4.21
CA ALA A 84 -5.24 6.92 -3.28
C ALA A 84 -4.73 5.66 -2.58
N ILE A 85 -4.80 5.61 -1.26
CA ILE A 85 -4.43 4.46 -0.44
C ILE A 85 -5.70 3.92 0.23
N MET A 86 -6.04 2.67 -0.10
CA MET A 86 -7.18 1.97 0.48
C MET A 86 -6.74 0.96 1.54
N ALA A 87 -7.28 1.11 2.74
CA ALA A 87 -7.12 0.17 3.84
C ALA A 87 -8.45 -0.50 4.18
N PRO A 88 -8.46 -1.77 4.65
CA PRO A 88 -9.69 -2.54 4.81
C PRO A 88 -10.51 -2.14 6.04
N THR A 89 -9.89 -1.46 7.02
CA THR A 89 -10.54 -0.97 8.23
C THR A 89 -10.11 0.47 8.51
N GLU A 90 -10.91 1.20 9.26
CA GLU A 90 -10.63 2.60 9.62
C GLU A 90 -9.37 2.71 10.48
N ILE A 91 -9.17 1.78 11.41
CA ILE A 91 -7.94 1.70 12.23
C ILE A 91 -6.70 1.57 11.34
N LEU A 92 -6.74 0.72 10.30
CA LEU A 92 -5.60 0.60 9.38
C LEU A 92 -5.46 1.84 8.48
N ALA A 93 -6.57 2.47 8.09
CA ALA A 93 -6.54 3.72 7.34
C ALA A 93 -5.88 4.85 8.16
N GLU A 94 -6.21 4.99 9.44
CA GLU A 94 -5.58 5.95 10.35
C GLU A 94 -4.09 5.66 10.55
N GLN A 95 -3.71 4.38 10.72
CA GLN A 95 -2.30 3.99 10.85
C GLN A 95 -1.49 4.36 9.59
N HIS A 96 -2.03 4.06 8.41
CA HIS A 96 -1.42 4.46 7.15
C HIS A 96 -1.39 5.97 7.02
N PHE A 97 -2.48 6.67 7.31
CA PHE A 97 -2.55 8.12 7.26
C PHE A 97 -1.47 8.76 8.13
N ASN A 98 -1.35 8.37 9.40
CA ASN A 98 -0.31 8.89 10.29
C ASN A 98 1.09 8.62 9.74
N SER A 99 1.32 7.43 9.18
CA SER A 99 2.60 7.07 8.57
C SER A 99 2.91 7.95 7.36
N PHE A 100 1.98 8.07 6.41
CA PHE A 100 2.15 8.89 5.20
C PHE A 100 2.30 10.37 5.56
N LYS A 101 1.41 10.91 6.39
CA LYS A 101 1.38 12.29 6.85
C LYS A 101 2.73 12.72 7.45
N SER A 102 3.35 11.85 8.26
CA SER A 102 4.66 12.12 8.88
C SER A 102 5.81 12.38 7.89
N TYR A 103 5.72 11.84 6.67
CA TYR A 103 6.68 12.09 5.60
C TYR A 103 6.20 13.19 4.66
N CYS A 104 4.91 13.23 4.34
CA CYS A 104 4.32 14.21 3.42
C CYS A 104 4.46 15.64 3.95
N ASP A 105 4.25 15.85 5.25
CA ASP A 105 4.38 17.17 5.88
C ASP A 105 5.83 17.69 5.85
N LYS A 106 6.84 16.81 5.75
CA LYS A 106 8.25 17.21 5.68
C LYS A 106 8.72 17.57 4.27
N ILE A 107 7.89 17.34 3.27
CA ILE A 107 8.20 17.55 1.86
C ILE A 107 7.13 18.38 1.14
N ASP A 108 6.22 18.99 1.89
CA ASP A 108 5.13 19.84 1.39
C ASP A 108 4.19 19.13 0.41
N LEU A 109 3.86 17.86 0.69
CA LEU A 109 2.78 17.16 0.00
C LEU A 109 1.54 17.10 0.91
N SER A 110 0.37 17.43 0.35
CA SER A 110 -0.88 17.31 1.09
C SER A 110 -1.29 15.84 1.20
N CYS A 111 -1.59 15.43 2.43
CA CYS A 111 -2.09 14.10 2.76
C CYS A 111 -3.30 14.26 3.67
N GLU A 112 -4.43 13.65 3.28
CA GLU A 112 -5.71 13.71 3.99
C GLU A 112 -6.28 12.30 4.24
N LEU A 113 -7.24 12.20 5.17
CA LEU A 113 -7.91 10.95 5.55
C LEU A 113 -9.39 11.00 5.17
N LEU A 114 -9.90 9.95 4.52
CA LEU A 114 -11.31 9.79 4.21
C LEU A 114 -11.84 8.43 4.70
N ILE A 115 -12.49 8.44 5.86
CA ILE A 115 -13.19 7.30 6.47
C ILE A 115 -14.69 7.60 6.67
N SER A 116 -15.46 6.63 7.17
CA SER A 116 -16.91 6.79 7.31
C SER A 116 -17.27 7.74 8.44
N ASP A 117 -16.50 7.71 9.53
CA ASP A 117 -16.70 8.50 10.74
C ASP A 117 -16.09 9.92 10.68
N ILE A 118 -16.29 10.62 9.56
CA ILE A 118 -15.85 12.02 9.38
C ILE A 118 -17.09 12.93 9.38
N LYS A 119 -16.98 14.08 10.05
CA LYS A 119 -18.05 15.09 10.07
C LYS A 119 -18.39 15.53 8.65
N LYS A 120 -19.69 15.67 8.35
CA LYS A 120 -20.19 16.01 7.01
C LYS A 120 -19.50 17.22 6.37
N LYS A 121 -19.33 18.31 7.13
CA LYS A 121 -18.67 19.55 6.65
C LYS A 121 -17.21 19.32 6.25
N GLU A 122 -16.48 18.51 7.02
CA GLU A 122 -15.09 18.17 6.75
C GLU A 122 -14.99 17.24 5.54
N LYS A 123 -15.87 16.23 5.46
CA LYS A 123 -15.97 15.35 4.30
C LYS A 123 -16.25 16.12 3.02
N GLU A 124 -17.17 17.09 3.03
CA GLU A 124 -17.47 17.95 1.88
C GLU A 124 -16.24 18.76 1.43
N LYS A 125 -15.45 19.27 2.39
CA LYS A 125 -14.20 19.97 2.10
C LYS A 125 -13.19 19.04 1.41
N ILE A 126 -12.93 17.86 1.97
CA ILE A 126 -11.98 16.87 1.42
C ILE A 126 -12.39 16.47 -0.01
N ILE A 127 -13.69 16.29 -0.26
CA ILE A 127 -14.19 15.99 -1.61
C ILE A 127 -13.94 17.15 -2.58
N GLY A 128 -14.15 18.39 -2.14
CA GLY A 128 -13.83 19.59 -2.92
C GLY A 128 -12.34 19.67 -3.26
N ASP A 129 -11.48 19.51 -2.26
CA ASP A 129 -10.02 19.58 -2.38
C ASP A 129 -9.45 18.42 -3.25
N LEU A 130 -10.09 17.24 -3.22
CA LEU A 130 -9.75 16.13 -4.12
C LEU A 130 -10.07 16.48 -5.58
N ARG A 131 -11.19 17.14 -5.82
CA ARG A 131 -11.66 17.52 -7.16
C ARG A 131 -10.87 18.68 -7.76
N SER A 132 -10.45 19.65 -6.94
CA SER A 132 -9.57 20.75 -7.35
C SER A 132 -8.11 20.32 -7.54
N GLY A 133 -7.73 19.18 -6.95
CA GLY A 133 -6.37 18.64 -6.98
C GLY A 133 -5.45 19.20 -5.90
N ASP A 134 -6.01 19.82 -4.87
CA ASP A 134 -5.25 20.37 -3.74
C ASP A 134 -4.75 19.28 -2.79
N ILE A 135 -5.33 18.07 -2.88
CA ILE A 135 -4.88 16.86 -2.17
C ILE A 135 -4.00 16.01 -3.10
N ASN A 136 -2.73 15.83 -2.75
CA ASN A 136 -1.81 14.93 -3.46
C ASN A 136 -2.05 13.47 -3.08
N ILE A 137 -2.24 13.20 -1.79
CA ILE A 137 -2.36 11.85 -1.25
C ILE A 137 -3.62 11.76 -0.39
N ILE A 138 -4.44 10.75 -0.64
CA ILE A 138 -5.60 10.44 0.19
C ILE A 138 -5.49 9.02 0.72
N VAL A 139 -5.67 8.86 2.04
CA VAL A 139 -5.77 7.56 2.69
C VAL A 139 -7.22 7.36 3.11
N GLY A 140 -7.75 6.15 2.96
CA GLY A 140 -9.13 5.91 3.33
C GLY A 140 -9.55 4.46 3.24
N THR A 141 -10.83 4.22 3.48
CA THR A 141 -11.43 2.89 3.35
C THR A 141 -12.16 2.75 2.00
N HIS A 142 -13.15 1.88 1.94
CA HIS A 142 -14.10 1.79 0.83
C HIS A 142 -14.86 3.11 0.56
N ALA A 143 -14.79 4.11 1.46
CA ALA A 143 -15.30 5.45 1.22
C ALA A 143 -14.71 6.08 -0.07
N LEU A 144 -13.46 5.80 -0.42
CA LEU A 144 -12.78 6.34 -1.61
C LEU A 144 -13.41 5.90 -2.94
N ILE A 145 -14.11 4.76 -2.96
CA ILE A 145 -14.72 4.20 -4.16
C ILE A 145 -16.22 4.52 -4.31
N GLN A 146 -16.79 5.34 -3.42
CA GLN A 146 -18.18 5.83 -3.51
C GLN A 146 -18.37 6.76 -4.71
N GLU A 147 -19.52 6.72 -5.39
CA GLU A 147 -19.75 7.42 -6.67
C GLU A 147 -19.48 8.93 -6.63
N ASN A 148 -19.72 9.58 -5.49
CA ASN A 148 -19.52 11.01 -5.27
C ASN A 148 -18.06 11.46 -5.12
N ILE A 149 -17.10 10.53 -5.07
CA ILE A 149 -15.67 10.85 -4.98
C ILE A 149 -15.05 10.96 -6.38
N GLU A 150 -14.70 12.18 -6.77
CA GLU A 150 -14.04 12.51 -8.03
C GLU A 150 -12.61 13.02 -7.78
N PHE A 151 -11.65 12.48 -8.52
CA PHE A 151 -10.26 12.92 -8.52
C PHE A 151 -10.00 13.81 -9.73
N LYS A 152 -9.17 14.85 -9.58
CA LYS A 152 -8.68 15.63 -10.72
C LYS A 152 -7.80 14.80 -11.65
N ASN A 153 -6.86 14.04 -11.08
CA ASN A 153 -5.89 13.25 -11.82
C ASN A 153 -5.35 12.09 -10.96
N LEU A 154 -6.12 11.01 -10.79
CA LEU A 154 -5.69 9.83 -10.03
C LEU A 154 -4.66 9.00 -10.82
N GLY A 155 -3.40 9.04 -10.41
CA GLY A 155 -2.30 8.35 -11.10
C GLY A 155 -1.94 6.99 -10.53
N LEU A 156 -2.14 6.78 -9.23
CA LEU A 156 -1.78 5.55 -8.54
C LEU A 156 -2.80 5.22 -7.45
N SER A 157 -3.26 3.97 -7.44
CA SER A 157 -4.10 3.40 -6.39
C SER A 157 -3.35 2.30 -5.65
N ILE A 158 -3.15 2.46 -4.35
CA ILE A 158 -2.50 1.49 -3.48
C ILE A 158 -3.57 0.78 -2.65
N ILE A 159 -3.56 -0.55 -2.64
CA ILE A 159 -4.53 -1.36 -1.88
C ILE A 159 -3.77 -2.20 -0.87
N ASP A 160 -3.98 -1.96 0.42
CA ASP A 160 -3.43 -2.79 1.47
C ASP A 160 -4.36 -3.95 1.84
N GLU A 161 -3.78 -5.09 2.18
CA GLU A 161 -4.48 -6.35 2.43
C GLU A 161 -5.59 -6.64 1.43
N GLN A 162 -5.21 -6.66 0.14
CA GLN A 162 -6.15 -6.78 -0.98
C GLN A 162 -7.14 -7.97 -0.86
N HIS A 163 -6.78 -9.02 -0.13
CA HIS A 163 -7.62 -10.21 0.08
C HIS A 163 -8.87 -9.91 0.92
N ARG A 164 -8.87 -8.85 1.74
CA ARG A 164 -10.05 -8.41 2.50
C ARG A 164 -11.07 -7.67 1.65
N PHE A 165 -10.69 -7.26 0.44
CA PHE A 165 -11.58 -6.55 -0.47
C PHE A 165 -12.26 -7.53 -1.44
N GLY A 166 -13.60 -7.57 -1.33
CA GLY A 166 -14.45 -8.32 -2.25
C GLY A 166 -14.22 -7.94 -3.71
N VAL A 167 -14.55 -8.85 -4.63
CA VAL A 167 -14.33 -8.70 -6.08
C VAL A 167 -15.00 -7.42 -6.64
N VAL A 168 -16.13 -7.02 -6.06
CA VAL A 168 -16.90 -5.83 -6.48
C VAL A 168 -16.17 -4.52 -6.16
N HIS A 169 -15.55 -4.41 -4.98
CA HIS A 169 -14.81 -3.20 -4.59
C HIS A 169 -13.59 -2.98 -5.48
N ARG A 170 -12.90 -4.07 -5.86
CA ARG A 170 -11.80 -4.05 -6.82
C ARG A 170 -12.25 -3.60 -8.21
N LYS A 171 -13.38 -4.10 -8.70
CA LYS A 171 -13.94 -3.67 -9.99
C LYS A 171 -14.31 -2.19 -10.00
N ASN A 172 -14.86 -1.67 -8.90
CA ASN A 172 -15.22 -0.25 -8.80
C ASN A 172 -13.99 0.65 -8.70
N LEU A 173 -12.96 0.22 -7.97
CA LEU A 173 -11.67 0.91 -7.96
C LEU A 173 -11.08 0.96 -9.36
N ILE A 174 -10.97 -0.18 -10.06
CA ILE A 174 -10.46 -0.26 -11.43
C ILE A 174 -11.30 0.59 -12.41
N LYS A 175 -12.62 0.62 -12.24
CA LYS A 175 -13.52 1.45 -13.06
C LYS A 175 -13.32 2.95 -12.84
N LYS A 176 -13.04 3.38 -11.61
CA LYS A 176 -12.72 4.78 -11.28
C LYS A 176 -11.30 5.15 -11.70
N ALA A 177 -10.40 4.21 -11.53
CA ALA A 177 -9.00 4.23 -11.93
C ALA A 177 -8.84 4.00 -13.45
N LYS A 178 -9.75 4.53 -14.30
CA LYS A 178 -9.64 4.46 -15.77
C LYS A 178 -8.20 4.82 -16.16
N ASP A 179 -7.44 3.81 -16.55
CA ASP A 179 -6.05 3.93 -17.00
C ASP A 179 -5.06 4.41 -15.92
N SER A 180 -5.34 4.07 -14.65
CA SER A 180 -4.50 4.41 -13.50
C SER A 180 -3.75 3.18 -12.99
N ASN A 181 -2.58 3.43 -12.42
CA ASN A 181 -1.68 2.40 -11.94
C ASN A 181 -2.20 1.79 -10.63
N VAL A 182 -2.14 0.47 -10.49
CA VAL A 182 -2.59 -0.24 -9.28
C VAL A 182 -1.43 -0.97 -8.62
N LEU A 183 -1.25 -0.71 -7.33
CA LEU A 183 -0.28 -1.37 -6.46
C LEU A 183 -1.01 -2.06 -5.29
N ALA A 184 -1.16 -3.36 -5.35
CA ALA A 184 -1.69 -4.14 -4.25
C ALA A 184 -0.56 -4.58 -3.31
N MET A 185 -0.86 -4.68 -2.02
CA MET A 185 0.04 -5.21 -1.00
C MET A 185 -0.64 -6.33 -0.23
N THR A 186 0.14 -7.34 0.15
CA THR A 186 -0.34 -8.35 1.10
C THR A 186 0.79 -8.94 1.93
N ALA A 187 0.45 -9.27 3.18
CA ALA A 187 1.36 -9.99 4.05
C ALA A 187 1.37 -11.51 3.79
N THR A 188 0.32 -12.05 3.18
CA THR A 188 0.16 -13.50 3.01
C THR A 188 0.92 -13.98 1.78
N PRO A 189 1.83 -14.97 1.92
CA PRO A 189 2.49 -15.53 0.77
C PRO A 189 1.47 -16.27 -0.13
N ILE A 190 1.27 -15.80 -1.36
CA ILE A 190 0.39 -16.47 -2.31
C ILE A 190 1.24 -17.40 -3.18
N PRO A 191 0.96 -18.71 -3.24
CA PRO A 191 1.68 -19.62 -4.13
C PRO A 191 1.64 -19.11 -5.57
N ARG A 192 2.77 -19.13 -6.27
CA ARG A 192 2.90 -18.54 -7.61
C ARG A 192 1.87 -19.09 -8.60
N THR A 193 1.60 -20.38 -8.54
CA THR A 193 0.57 -21.07 -9.36
C THR A 193 -0.85 -20.61 -9.02
N LEU A 194 -1.15 -20.40 -7.73
CA LEU A 194 -2.43 -19.87 -7.28
C LEU A 194 -2.60 -18.40 -7.70
N SER A 195 -1.54 -17.61 -7.62
CA SER A 195 -1.54 -16.21 -8.07
C SER A 195 -1.84 -16.07 -9.56
N MET A 196 -1.24 -16.91 -10.41
CA MET A 196 -1.54 -16.92 -11.86
C MET A 196 -2.99 -17.30 -12.17
N THR A 197 -3.64 -18.08 -11.30
CA THR A 197 -5.02 -18.54 -11.51
C THR A 197 -6.05 -17.56 -10.95
N LEU A 198 -5.84 -17.07 -9.72
CA LEU A 198 -6.74 -16.16 -9.02
C LEU A 198 -6.56 -14.69 -9.43
N HIS A 199 -5.34 -14.34 -9.82
CA HIS A 199 -4.90 -12.97 -10.05
C HIS A 199 -4.14 -12.80 -11.37
N GLY A 200 -4.40 -13.65 -12.37
CA GLY A 200 -3.58 -13.86 -13.59
C GLY A 200 -3.18 -12.66 -14.46
N ASP A 201 -3.60 -11.45 -14.10
CA ASP A 201 -3.23 -10.17 -14.72
C ASP A 201 -2.32 -9.29 -13.83
N LEU A 202 -1.88 -9.76 -12.65
CA LEU A 202 -0.97 -9.05 -11.72
C LEU A 202 0.49 -9.48 -11.93
N ASP A 203 1.40 -8.50 -12.05
CA ASP A 203 2.83 -8.72 -11.90
C ASP A 203 3.20 -8.82 -10.41
N ILE A 204 4.04 -9.76 -10.02
CA ILE A 204 4.34 -10.05 -8.59
C ILE A 204 5.76 -9.60 -8.25
N SER A 205 5.85 -8.79 -7.20
CA SER A 205 7.11 -8.37 -6.56
C SER A 205 7.21 -8.98 -5.17
N ILE A 206 8.38 -9.53 -4.83
CA ILE A 206 8.61 -10.17 -3.52
C ILE A 206 9.66 -9.37 -2.73
N ILE A 207 9.29 -9.00 -1.50
CA ILE A 207 10.17 -8.49 -0.46
C ILE A 207 10.51 -9.66 0.48
N ASP A 208 11.63 -10.31 0.19
CA ASP A 208 12.14 -11.54 0.81
C ASP A 208 13.23 -11.28 1.87
N GLU A 209 13.59 -10.03 2.11
CA GLU A 209 14.55 -9.67 3.16
C GLU A 209 13.85 -9.10 4.38
N ILE A 210 14.25 -9.59 5.55
CA ILE A 210 13.76 -9.13 6.84
C ILE A 210 14.67 -7.98 7.33
N PRO A 211 14.12 -6.90 7.92
CA PRO A 211 14.94 -5.84 8.51
C PRO A 211 15.90 -6.41 9.58
N LYS A 212 17.15 -5.94 9.57
CA LYS A 212 18.25 -6.49 10.38
C LYS A 212 17.98 -6.57 11.90
N ASN A 213 17.09 -5.74 12.43
CA ASN A 213 16.79 -5.65 13.87
C ASN A 213 15.56 -6.46 14.31
N ARG A 214 14.99 -7.32 13.46
CA ARG A 214 13.80 -8.10 13.82
C ARG A 214 14.17 -9.31 14.69
N ILE A 215 13.61 -9.36 15.90
CA ILE A 215 13.76 -10.51 16.80
C ILE A 215 12.90 -11.68 16.29
N PRO A 216 13.46 -12.89 16.12
CA PRO A 216 12.68 -14.06 15.70
C PRO A 216 11.61 -14.43 16.74
N ILE A 217 10.39 -14.72 16.27
CA ILE A 217 9.33 -15.24 17.13
C ILE A 217 9.62 -16.71 17.43
N LYS A 218 9.73 -17.07 18.72
CA LYS A 218 9.87 -18.47 19.16
C LYS A 218 8.49 -19.11 19.30
N THR A 219 8.09 -19.89 18.29
CA THR A 219 6.83 -20.63 18.30
C THR A 219 7.05 -22.05 18.83
N LYS A 220 6.18 -22.52 19.73
CA LYS A 220 6.15 -23.90 20.23
C LYS A 220 4.74 -24.48 20.07
N ILE A 221 4.65 -25.74 19.66
CA ILE A 221 3.40 -26.52 19.68
C ILE A 221 3.36 -27.25 21.02
N VAL A 222 2.23 -27.16 21.73
CA VAL A 222 2.06 -27.74 23.06
C VAL A 222 0.75 -28.52 23.08
N ASN A 223 0.77 -29.74 23.59
CA ASN A 223 -0.43 -30.54 23.81
C ASN A 223 -1.22 -30.00 25.01
N GLU A 224 -2.53 -30.21 25.00
CA GLU A 224 -3.46 -29.71 26.03
C GLU A 224 -3.02 -30.10 27.47
N ASN A 225 -2.46 -31.30 27.63
CA ASN A 225 -1.91 -31.81 28.90
C ASN A 225 -0.67 -31.07 29.43
N HIS A 226 -0.10 -30.15 28.64
CA HIS A 226 1.08 -29.36 29.01
C HIS A 226 0.77 -27.85 29.06
N LEU A 227 -0.50 -27.45 29.04
CA LEU A 227 -0.91 -26.03 29.17
C LEU A 227 -0.43 -25.38 30.48
N ASP A 228 -0.34 -26.14 31.58
CA ASP A 228 0.18 -25.65 32.87
C ASP A 228 1.65 -25.21 32.82
N SER A 229 2.43 -25.74 31.87
CA SER A 229 3.82 -25.30 31.65
C SER A 229 3.89 -23.91 30.99
N ILE A 230 2.83 -23.51 30.28
CA ILE A 230 2.71 -22.20 29.63
C ILE A 230 2.26 -21.14 30.64
N SER A 231 1.34 -21.46 31.56
CA SER A 231 0.80 -20.52 32.55
C SER A 231 1.83 -20.07 33.60
N ARG A 232 2.87 -20.88 33.85
CA ARG A 232 4.03 -20.51 34.71
C ARG A 232 5.11 -19.71 33.99
N SER A 233 5.09 -19.68 32.66
CA SER A 233 6.06 -18.97 31.82
C SER A 233 5.84 -17.44 31.62
N PRO A 234 4.65 -16.81 31.82
CA PRO A 234 4.47 -15.38 31.52
C PRO A 234 5.30 -14.48 32.43
N CYS A 235 5.52 -14.88 33.69
CA CYS A 235 6.32 -14.09 34.64
C CYS A 235 7.77 -13.87 34.17
N ASN A 236 8.39 -14.86 33.52
CA ASN A 236 9.79 -14.75 33.09
C ASN A 236 9.96 -14.07 31.71
N VAL A 237 8.89 -13.95 30.91
CA VAL A 237 8.94 -13.31 29.58
C VAL A 237 8.76 -11.80 29.67
N ILE A 238 7.95 -11.32 30.62
CA ILE A 238 7.71 -9.87 30.81
C ILE A 238 8.95 -9.16 31.37
N GLU A 239 9.78 -9.82 32.19
CA GLU A 239 11.00 -9.21 32.76
C GLU A 239 12.10 -8.93 31.73
N ARG A 240 12.13 -9.65 30.60
CA ARG A 240 13.19 -9.48 29.58
C ARG A 240 12.95 -8.34 28.59
N VAL A 241 11.79 -7.68 28.61
CA VAL A 241 11.46 -6.55 27.72
C VAL A 241 11.82 -5.19 28.33
N LYS A 242 12.34 -5.15 29.57
CA LYS A 242 12.75 -3.93 30.28
C LYS A 242 14.28 -3.68 30.34
N LYS A 243 15.07 -4.18 29.40
CA LYS A 243 16.49 -3.80 29.26
C LYS A 243 16.79 -3.24 27.89
#